data_AF-A0A6P1MP85-F1
#
_entry.id   AF-A0A6P1MP85-F1
#
_cell.length_a   1.000
_cell.length_b   1.000
_cell.length_c   1.000
_cell.angle_alpha   90.00
_cell.angle_beta   90.00
_cell.angle_gamma   90.00
#
_symmetry.space_group_name_H-M   'P 1'
#
loop_
_entity.id
_entity.type
_entity.pdbx_description
1 polymer ?
#
loop_
_entity_poly.entity_id
_entity_poly.type
_entity_poly.pdbx_seq_one_letter_code
_entity_poly.pdbx_strand_id
1 'polypeptide(L)'
;MPIYLQLMERIKHDIISGLLEPGAKIDSVRDLAARFSVNPNTMQKALSELEREELLHAERTAGRFVTRNKLLIESIRYKEARSITEGFIKRMKSLGYSEEEIIEFLPYTFKEEE
;
A
#
# COMPACT_ATOMS: atom_id res chain seq x y z
N MET A 1 7.26 13.44 -5.00
CA MET A 1 7.67 12.07 -4.62
C MET A 1 8.14 11.33 -5.88
N PRO A 2 9.27 10.61 -5.85
CA PRO A 2 9.72 9.79 -6.98
C PRO A 2 8.63 8.86 -7.52
N ILE A 3 8.51 8.74 -8.85
CA ILE A 3 7.44 7.94 -9.49
C ILE A 3 7.46 6.47 -9.05
N TYR A 4 8.64 5.87 -8.91
CA TYR A 4 8.74 4.46 -8.48
C TYR A 4 8.17 4.23 -7.07
N LEU A 5 8.26 5.22 -6.17
CA LEU A 5 7.66 5.12 -4.83
C LEU A 5 6.14 5.18 -4.92
N GLN A 6 5.59 6.04 -5.79
CA GLN A 6 4.14 6.10 -6.00
C GLN A 6 3.59 4.76 -6.54
N LEU A 7 4.32 4.13 -7.47
CA LEU A 7 3.96 2.81 -8.01
C LEU A 7 4.08 1.71 -6.94
N MET A 8 5.15 1.74 -6.16
CA MET A 8 5.37 0.81 -5.06
C MET A 8 4.23 0.88 -4.05
N GLU A 9 3.88 2.09 -3.59
CA GLU A 9 2.79 2.31 -2.64
C GLU A 9 1.43 1.90 -3.23
N ARG A 10 1.19 2.14 -4.52
CA ARG A 10 -0.04 1.69 -5.18
C ARG A 10 -0.16 0.17 -5.18
N ILE A 11 0.86 -0.54 -5.62
CA ILE A 11 0.83 -2.02 -5.68
C ILE A 11 0.79 -2.62 -4.27
N LYS A 12 1.51 -2.04 -3.31
CA LYS A 12 1.43 -2.40 -1.89
C LYS A 12 0.00 -2.29 -1.37
N HIS A 13 -0.67 -1.17 -1.66
CA HIS A 13 -2.07 -0.95 -1.30
C HIS A 13 -2.98 -2.02 -1.90
N ASP A 14 -2.81 -2.34 -3.19
CA ASP A 14 -3.58 -3.38 -3.87
C ASP A 14 -3.38 -4.75 -3.19
N ILE A 15 -2.19 -5.07 -2.68
CA ILE A 15 -1.92 -6.30 -1.92
C ILE A 15 -2.59 -6.28 -0.55
N ILE A 16 -2.40 -5.24 0.26
CA ILE A 16 -2.90 -5.19 1.65
C ILE A 16 -4.43 -5.00 1.74
N SER A 17 -5.05 -4.45 0.70
CA SER A 17 -6.51 -4.35 0.55
C SER A 17 -7.15 -5.66 0.04
N GLY A 18 -6.34 -6.59 -0.46
CA GLY A 18 -6.81 -7.87 -1.01
C GLY A 18 -7.24 -7.81 -2.48
N LEU A 19 -7.07 -6.67 -3.17
CA LEU A 19 -7.28 -6.58 -4.62
C LEU A 19 -6.31 -7.49 -5.39
N LEU A 20 -5.07 -7.60 -4.91
CA LEU A 20 -4.11 -8.61 -5.34
C LEU A 20 -4.00 -9.70 -4.28
N GLU A 21 -4.56 -10.87 -4.58
CA GLU A 21 -4.61 -11.98 -3.63
C GLU A 21 -3.22 -12.61 -3.37
N PRO A 22 -3.01 -13.19 -2.18
CA PRO A 22 -1.80 -13.95 -1.87
C PRO A 22 -1.54 -15.07 -2.89
N GLY A 23 -0.34 -15.09 -3.49
CA GLY A 23 0.02 -16.02 -4.55
C GLY A 23 -0.45 -15.62 -5.96
N ALA A 24 -1.13 -14.48 -6.13
CA ALA A 24 -1.47 -13.96 -7.45
C ALA A 24 -0.21 -13.66 -8.26
N LYS A 25 -0.25 -13.96 -9.56
CA LYS A 25 0.83 -13.62 -10.49
C LYS A 25 0.77 -12.13 -10.82
N ILE A 26 1.92 -11.47 -10.74
CA ILE A 26 2.10 -10.08 -11.16
C ILE A 26 2.41 -10.07 -12.65
N ASP A 27 1.75 -9.16 -13.36
CA ASP A 27 2.01 -8.91 -14.79
C ASP A 27 3.48 -8.56 -15.04
N SER A 28 3.93 -8.73 -16.29
CA SER A 28 5.32 -8.44 -16.60
C SER A 28 5.65 -6.95 -16.38
N VAL A 29 6.93 -6.65 -16.17
CA VAL A 29 7.42 -5.26 -16.03
C VAL A 29 6.98 -4.41 -17.22
N ARG A 30 6.99 -4.97 -18.43
CA ARG A 30 6.63 -4.27 -19.66
C ARG A 30 5.13 -3.97 -19.71
N ASP A 31 4.29 -4.94 -19.35
CA ASP A 31 2.83 -4.77 -19.37
C ASP A 31 2.39 -3.78 -18.30
N LEU A 32 2.96 -3.88 -17.09
CA LEU A 32 2.77 -2.92 -16.03
C LEU A 32 3.22 -1.52 -16.43
N ALA A 33 4.42 -1.38 -16.99
CA ALA A 33 4.94 -0.10 -17.42
C ALA A 33 4.05 0.56 -18.48
N ALA A 34 3.55 -0.23 -19.44
CA ALA A 34 2.60 0.25 -20.45
C ALA A 34 1.26 0.68 -19.81
N ARG A 35 0.67 -0.17 -18.96
CA ARG A 35 -0.60 0.12 -18.28
C ARG A 35 -0.53 1.39 -17.42
N PHE A 36 0.57 1.60 -16.71
CA PHE A 36 0.77 2.79 -15.88
C PHE A 36 1.39 3.97 -16.63
N SER A 37 1.68 3.83 -17.94
CA SER A 37 2.34 4.85 -18.76
C SER A 37 3.65 5.38 -18.14
N VAL A 38 4.50 4.47 -17.65
CA VAL A 38 5.78 4.78 -17.00
C VAL A 38 6.95 4.10 -17.71
N ASN A 39 8.16 4.56 -17.42
CA ASN A 39 9.38 3.92 -17.92
C ASN A 39 9.52 2.49 -17.32
N PRO A 40 9.84 1.45 -18.12
CA PRO A 40 10.05 0.09 -17.63
C PRO A 40 11.08 -0.03 -16.50
N ASN A 41 12.14 0.78 -16.50
CA ASN A 41 13.13 0.79 -15.41
C ASN A 41 12.53 1.34 -14.11
N THR A 42 11.62 2.30 -14.19
CA THR A 42 10.89 2.84 -13.04
C THR A 42 9.96 1.79 -12.44
N MET A 43 9.23 1.05 -13.30
CA MET A 43 8.39 -0.07 -12.87
C MET A 43 9.23 -1.21 -12.27
N GLN A 44 10.35 -1.57 -12.91
CA GLN A 44 11.27 -2.57 -12.39
C GLN A 44 11.80 -2.19 -11.01
N LYS A 45 12.17 -0.91 -10.82
CA LYS A 45 12.59 -0.42 -9.51
C LYS A 45 11.47 -0.60 -8.48
N ALA A 46 10.24 -0.18 -8.76
CA ALA A 46 9.11 -0.34 -7.85
C ALA A 46 8.88 -1.81 -7.44
N LEU A 47 8.89 -2.73 -8.42
CA LEU A 47 8.73 -4.16 -8.14
C LEU A 47 9.89 -4.74 -7.31
N SER A 48 11.13 -4.31 -7.55
CA SER A 48 12.28 -4.74 -6.76
C SER A 48 12.24 -4.23 -5.31
N GLU A 49 11.68 -3.04 -5.07
CA GLU A 49 11.47 -2.55 -3.70
C GLU A 49 10.43 -3.43 -2.96
N LEU A 50 9.36 -3.84 -3.65
CA LEU A 50 8.35 -4.74 -3.08
C LEU A 50 8.88 -6.16 -2.85
N GLU A 51 9.81 -6.64 -3.67
CA GLU A 51 10.55 -7.88 -3.41
C GLU A 51 11.42 -7.75 -2.16
N ARG A 52 12.08 -6.59 -1.97
CA ARG A 52 12.86 -6.33 -0.76
C ARG A 52 12.00 -6.24 0.50
N GLU A 53 10.76 -5.79 0.38
CA GLU A 53 9.76 -5.82 1.47
C GLU A 53 9.07 -7.19 1.64
N GLU A 54 9.51 -8.21 0.89
CA GLU A 54 8.96 -9.58 0.92
C GLU A 54 7.46 -9.68 0.54
N LEU A 55 6.89 -8.61 -0.01
CA LEU A 55 5.52 -8.57 -0.52
C LEU A 55 5.41 -9.28 -1.86
N LEU A 56 6.48 -9.28 -2.64
CA LEU A 56 6.62 -10.03 -3.88
C LEU A 56 7.78 -11.01 -3.80
N HIS A 57 7.68 -12.10 -4.55
CA HIS A 57 8.80 -13.01 -4.78
C HIS A 57 8.89 -13.38 -6.26
N ALA A 58 10.12 -13.51 -6.75
CA ALA A 58 10.38 -13.97 -8.11
C ALA A 58 10.50 -15.50 -8.15
N GLU A 59 9.77 -16.13 -9.07
CA GLU A 59 9.92 -17.54 -9.39
C GLU A 59 10.65 -17.68 -10.73
N ARG A 60 11.67 -18.54 -10.76
CA ARG A 60 12.49 -18.77 -11.95
C ARG A 60 11.58 -19.11 -13.13
N THR A 61 11.74 -18.40 -14.24
CA THR A 61 10.99 -18.57 -15.50
C THR A 61 9.47 -18.33 -15.45
N ALA A 62 8.86 -18.26 -14.26
CA ALA A 62 7.40 -18.14 -14.10
C ALA A 62 6.91 -16.70 -13.89
N GLY A 63 7.76 -15.81 -13.38
CA GLY A 63 7.45 -14.40 -13.17
C GLY A 63 7.53 -13.99 -11.70
N ARG A 64 6.78 -12.94 -11.32
CA ARG A 64 6.67 -12.47 -9.94
C ARG A 64 5.30 -12.82 -9.38
N PHE A 65 5.25 -13.08 -8.08
CA PHE A 65 4.01 -13.45 -7.40
C PHE A 65 3.91 -12.69 -6.08
N VAL A 66 2.68 -12.45 -5.64
CA VAL A 66 2.39 -11.92 -4.31
C VAL A 66 2.74 -12.97 -3.26
N THR A 67 3.34 -12.54 -2.15
CA THR A 67 3.65 -13.42 -1.02
C THR A 67 2.41 -14.16 -0.52
N ARG A 68 2.59 -15.43 -0.13
CA ARG A 68 1.53 -16.22 0.53
C ARG A 68 1.51 -16.02 2.05
N ASN A 69 2.44 -15.22 2.59
CA ASN A 69 2.54 -14.94 4.01
C ASN A 69 1.45 -13.96 4.45
N LYS A 70 0.29 -14.49 4.83
CA LYS A 70 -0.86 -13.69 5.31
C LYS A 70 -0.53 -12.86 6.55
N LEU A 71 0.31 -13.39 7.46
CA LEU A 71 0.72 -12.68 8.67
C LEU A 71 1.55 -11.44 8.33
N LEU A 72 2.45 -11.53 7.34
CA LEU A 72 3.20 -10.38 6.85
C LEU A 72 2.26 -9.31 6.28
N ILE A 73 1.35 -9.70 5.39
CA ILE A 73 0.38 -8.77 4.76
C ILE A 73 -0.46 -8.07 5.84
N GLU A 74 -0.98 -8.82 6.81
CA GLU A 74 -1.74 -8.26 7.92
C GLU A 74 -0.91 -7.32 8.79
N SER A 75 0.35 -7.66 9.06
CA SER A 75 1.25 -6.80 9.84
C SER A 75 1.54 -5.47 9.14
N ILE A 76 1.69 -5.49 7.81
CA ILE A 76 1.91 -4.27 7.00
C ILE A 76 0.63 -3.44 6.99
N ARG A 77 -0.53 -4.06 6.73
CA ARG A 77 -1.84 -3.39 6.80
C ARG A 77 -2.05 -2.68 8.14
N TYR A 78 -1.73 -3.34 9.25
CA TYR A 78 -1.84 -2.76 10.58
C TYR A 78 -0.89 -1.57 10.77
N LYS A 79 0.37 -1.69 10.32
CA LYS A 79 1.35 -0.59 10.39
C LYS A 79 0.89 0.64 9.59
N GLU A 80 0.37 0.44 8.38
CA GLU A 80 -0.17 1.52 7.54
C GLU A 80 -1.36 2.21 8.22
N ALA A 81 -2.35 1.44 8.68
CA ALA A 81 -3.51 1.97 9.40
C ALA A 81 -3.13 2.77 10.65
N ARG A 82 -2.13 2.27 11.41
CA ARG A 82 -1.58 2.95 12.57
C ARG A 82 -0.90 4.27 12.17
N SER A 83 -0.07 4.27 11.13
CA SER A 83 0.62 5.48 10.66
C SER A 83 -0.35 6.56 10.21
N ILE A 84 -1.42 6.16 9.49
CA ILE A 84 -2.50 7.06 9.07
C ILE A 84 -3.18 7.68 10.29
N THR A 85 -3.55 6.85 11.27
CA THR A 85 -4.20 7.28 12.52
C THR A 85 -3.30 8.24 13.32
N GLU A 86 -2.01 7.91 13.47
CA GLU A 86 -1.04 8.78 14.16
C GLU A 86 -0.89 10.13 13.47
N GLY A 87 -0.85 10.14 12.13
CA GLY A 87 -0.81 11.37 11.33
C GLY A 87 -2.08 12.21 11.48
N PHE A 88 -3.25 11.58 11.52
CA PHE A 88 -4.52 12.24 11.79
C PHE A 88 -4.54 12.88 13.19
N ILE A 89 -4.25 12.11 14.24
CA ILE A 89 -4.22 12.60 15.63
C ILE A 89 -3.24 13.77 15.76
N LYS A 90 -2.04 13.67 15.17
CA LYS A 90 -1.05 14.75 15.20
C LYS A 90 -1.57 16.04 14.57
N ARG A 91 -2.26 15.95 13.43
CA ARG A 91 -2.86 17.10 12.76
C ARG A 91 -3.98 17.72 13.60
N MET A 92 -4.86 16.90 14.19
CA MET A 92 -5.93 17.40 15.05
C MET A 92 -5.38 18.11 16.31
N LYS A 93 -4.40 17.50 16.98
CA LYS A 93 -3.74 18.14 18.14
C LYS A 93 -3.08 19.47 17.77
N SER A 94 -2.53 19.60 16.56
CA SER A 94 -1.94 20.87 16.09
C SER A 94 -2.96 21.99 15.84
N LEU A 95 -4.25 21.64 15.70
CA LEU A 95 -5.36 22.59 15.59
C LEU A 95 -5.95 22.97 16.97
N GLY A 96 -5.48 22.36 18.06
CA GLY A 96 -5.94 22.63 19.42
C GLY A 96 -7.01 21.68 19.95
N TYR A 97 -7.38 20.63 19.22
CA TYR A 97 -8.35 19.64 19.69
C TYR A 97 -7.77 18.72 20.77
N SER A 98 -8.57 18.46 21.80
CA SER A 98 -8.36 17.44 22.83
C SER A 98 -8.61 16.02 22.31
N GLU A 99 -8.23 15.00 23.10
CA GLU A 99 -8.44 13.60 22.70
C GLU A 99 -9.93 13.26 22.65
N GLU A 100 -10.71 13.80 23.58
CA GLU A 100 -12.16 13.66 23.64
C GLU A 100 -12.83 14.25 22.39
N GLU A 101 -12.48 15.49 22.01
CA GLU A 101 -13.02 16.13 20.81
C GLU A 101 -12.64 15.38 19.52
N ILE A 102 -11.44 14.81 19.45
CA ILE A 102 -11.00 14.00 18.30
C ILE A 102 -11.87 12.75 18.15
N ILE A 103 -12.16 12.06 19.26
CA ILE A 103 -13.02 10.87 19.26
C ILE A 103 -14.44 11.25 18.87
N GLU A 104 -14.96 12.38 19.36
CA GLU A 104 -16.27 12.90 19.00
C GLU A 104 -16.41 13.26 17.52
N PHE A 105 -15.31 13.62 16.84
CA PHE A 105 -15.33 13.92 15.41
C PHE A 105 -15.55 12.67 14.52
N LEU A 106 -15.12 11.48 14.96
CA LEU A 106 -15.13 10.27 14.13
C LEU A 106 -16.53 9.85 13.67
N PRO A 107 -17.57 9.81 14.53
CA PRO A 107 -18.92 9.42 14.12
C PRO A 107 -19.58 10.34 13.08
N TYR A 108 -19.17 11.61 13.00
CA TYR A 108 -19.72 12.54 12.01
C TYR A 108 -19.25 12.21 10.59
N THR A 109 -17.98 11.82 10.45
CA THR A 109 -17.37 11.50 9.14
C THR A 109 -17.97 10.24 8.50
N PHE A 110 -18.36 9.23 9.29
CA PHE A 110 -18.95 8.00 8.76
C PHE A 110 -20.38 8.16 8.23
N LYS A 111 -21.06 9.27 8.55
CA LYS A 111 -22.44 9.54 8.10
C LYS A 111 -22.54 10.26 6.76
N GLU A 112 -21.42 10.76 6.22
CA GLU A 112 -21.41 11.46 4.92
C GLU A 112 -21.12 10.52 3.73
N GLU A 113 -20.76 9.26 3.98
CA GLU A 113 -20.43 8.26 2.94
C GLU A 113 -21.56 7.24 2.67
N GLU A 114 -22.76 7.42 3.26
CA GLU A 114 -24.00 6.69 2.90
C GLU A 114 -24.93 7.51 2.00
#